data_AF-A0A3D1X374-F1
#
_entry.id   AF-A0A3D1X374-F1
#
_cell.length_a   1.000
_cell.length_b   1.000
_cell.length_c   1.000
_cell.angle_alpha   90.00
_cell.angle_beta   90.00
_cell.angle_gamma   90.00
#
_symmetry.space_group_name_H-M   'P 1'
#
loop_
_entity.id
_entity.type
_entity.pdbx_description
1 polymer ?
#
loop_
_entity_poly.entity_id
_entity_poly.type
_entity_poly.pdbx_seq_one_letter_code
_entity_poly.pdbx_strand_id
1 'polypeptide(L)'
;MIEEYRKEIRENIEYDHLRRQHPYDDIDEIADLMLEVLCTQGSFMRIGGKQLYTALVKERFLKLDSSHIEYVLDCLRESTADIRNIKAYLLEMLFNAPATCGSYYRAKVNHDFHDSG
;
A
#
# COMPACT_ATOMS: atom_id res chain seq x y z
N MET A 1 4.45 13.89 17.29
CA MET A 1 5.09 12.75 16.61
C MET A 1 4.08 11.74 16.07
N ILE A 2 3.38 10.93 16.88
CA ILE A 2 2.41 9.94 16.35
C ILE A 2 1.26 10.62 15.61
N GLU A 3 0.68 11.68 16.18
CA GLU A 3 -0.40 12.44 15.53
C GLU A 3 0.06 13.17 14.25
N GLU A 4 1.34 13.55 14.18
CA GLU A 4 1.90 14.17 12.97
C GLU A 4 2.00 13.14 11.84
N TYR A 5 2.49 11.93 12.13
CA TYR A 5 2.50 10.84 11.16
C TYR A 5 1.09 10.43 10.74
N ARG A 6 0.13 10.37 11.68
CA ARG A 6 -1.26 10.08 11.35
C ARG A 6 -1.83 11.12 10.39
N LYS A 7 -1.54 12.40 10.62
CA LYS A 7 -1.96 13.49 9.74
C LYS A 7 -1.29 13.38 8.36
N GLU A 8 0.04 13.23 8.32
CA GLU A 8 0.82 13.11 7.09
C GLU A 8 0.35 11.93 6.23
N ILE A 9 0.12 10.76 6.84
CA ILE A 9 -0.44 9.58 6.13
C ILE A 9 -1.78 9.94 5.51
N ARG A 10 -2.71 10.51 6.28
CA ARG A 10 -4.07 10.81 5.80
C ARG A 10 -4.07 11.84 4.67
N GLU A 11 -3.17 12.83 4.74
CA GLU A 11 -2.99 13.83 3.69
C GLU A 11 -2.42 13.19 2.43
N ASN A 12 -1.34 12.41 2.55
CA ASN A 12 -0.66 11.81 1.39
C ASN A 12 -1.57 10.85 0.62
N ILE A 13 -2.32 9.99 1.32
CA ILE A 13 -3.20 8.99 0.67
C ILE A 13 -4.58 9.52 0.34
N GLU A 14 -4.87 10.80 0.60
CA GLU A 14 -6.20 11.39 0.44
C GLU A 14 -7.29 10.55 1.15
N TYR A 15 -7.04 10.22 2.42
CA TYR A 15 -7.79 9.21 3.18
C TYR A 15 -9.33 9.37 3.10
N ASP A 16 -9.84 10.60 3.24
CA ASP A 16 -11.30 10.86 3.22
C ASP A 16 -11.90 10.69 1.80
N HIS A 17 -11.09 10.83 0.76
CA HIS A 17 -11.49 10.52 -0.61
C HIS A 17 -11.58 9.01 -0.83
N LEU A 18 -10.53 8.28 -0.46
CA LEU A 18 -10.49 6.81 -0.55
C LEU A 18 -11.64 6.17 0.22
N ARG A 19 -11.88 6.58 1.47
CA ARG A 19 -13.01 6.08 2.29
C ARG A 19 -14.38 6.25 1.64
N ARG A 20 -14.56 7.29 0.82
CA ARG A 20 -15.82 7.55 0.09
C ARG A 20 -15.94 6.72 -1.17
N GLN A 21 -14.86 6.54 -1.92
CA GLN A 21 -14.83 5.74 -3.14
C GLN A 21 -14.85 4.23 -2.86
N HIS A 22 -14.24 3.83 -1.76
CA HIS A 22 -14.03 2.44 -1.34
C HIS A 22 -14.71 2.18 0.02
N PRO A 23 -16.04 2.32 0.14
CA PRO A 23 -16.73 2.27 1.43
C PRO A 23 -16.68 0.89 2.11
N TYR A 24 -16.41 -0.17 1.34
CA TYR A 24 -16.34 -1.56 1.81
C TYR A 24 -14.91 -2.08 1.98
N ASP A 25 -13.90 -1.31 1.57
CA ASP A 25 -12.49 -1.69 1.75
C ASP A 25 -11.94 -1.13 3.08
N ASP A 26 -11.01 -1.85 3.70
CA ASP A 26 -10.42 -1.50 5.00
C ASP A 26 -9.29 -0.45 4.88
N ILE A 27 -9.64 0.77 4.47
CA ILE A 27 -8.70 1.91 4.39
C ILE A 27 -8.08 2.23 5.76
N ASP A 28 -8.84 2.01 6.85
CA ASP A 28 -8.37 2.21 8.22
C ASP A 28 -7.22 1.27 8.57
N GLU A 29 -7.34 -0.01 8.20
CA GLU A 29 -6.29 -1.00 8.43
C GLU A 29 -5.00 -0.62 7.68
N ILE A 30 -5.12 -0.18 6.43
CA ILE A 30 -3.97 0.26 5.64
C ILE A 30 -3.30 1.47 6.30
N ALA A 31 -4.06 2.49 6.71
CA ALA A 31 -3.52 3.68 7.35
C ALA A 31 -2.83 3.36 8.70
N ASP A 32 -3.40 2.46 9.50
CA ASP A 32 -2.81 2.04 10.77
C ASP A 32 -1.53 1.18 10.57
N LEU A 33 -1.48 0.34 9.53
CA LEU A 33 -0.25 -0.36 9.14
C LEU A 33 0.85 0.61 8.70
N MET A 34 0.50 1.64 7.92
CA MET A 34 1.45 2.69 7.56
C MET A 34 1.97 3.40 8.81
N LEU A 35 1.10 3.73 9.76
CA LEU A 35 1.49 4.37 11.02
C LEU A 35 2.44 3.49 11.85
N GLU A 36 2.18 2.19 11.93
CA GLU A 36 3.04 1.22 12.61
C GLU A 36 4.47 1.22 12.02
N VAL A 37 4.57 1.24 10.68
CA VAL A 37 5.85 1.32 9.98
C VAL A 37 6.59 2.62 10.33
N LEU A 38 5.92 3.76 10.26
CA LEU A 38 6.53 5.07 10.56
C LEU A 38 6.93 5.21 12.03
N CYS A 39 6.26 4.52 12.94
CA CYS A 39 6.58 4.52 14.37
C CYS A 39 7.70 3.54 14.76
N THR A 40 8.13 2.64 13.85
CA THR A 40 9.15 1.63 14.16
C THR A 40 10.50 2.25 14.53
N GLN A 41 11.07 1.86 15.67
CA GLN A 41 12.34 2.40 16.19
C GLN A 41 13.57 1.53 15.87
N GLY A 42 13.37 0.24 15.55
CA GLY A 42 14.47 -0.67 15.23
C GLY A 42 15.18 -0.28 13.92
N SER A 43 16.47 -0.59 13.80
CA SER A 43 17.26 -0.25 12.60
C SER A 43 16.89 -1.06 11.35
N PHE A 44 16.27 -2.23 11.53
CA PHE A 44 15.89 -3.13 10.45
C PHE A 44 14.44 -3.62 10.58
N MET A 45 13.80 -3.85 9.44
CA MET A 45 12.48 -4.44 9.30
C MET A 45 12.52 -5.56 8.26
N ARG A 46 11.65 -6.58 8.40
CA ARG A 46 11.50 -7.64 7.41
C ARG A 46 10.28 -7.39 6.53
N ILE A 47 10.49 -7.29 5.23
CA ILE A 47 9.45 -7.11 4.19
C ILE A 47 9.70 -8.13 3.08
N GLY A 48 8.70 -8.92 2.69
CA GLY A 48 8.83 -9.92 1.62
C GLY A 48 10.01 -10.89 1.81
N GLY A 49 10.25 -11.32 3.06
CA GLY A 49 11.38 -12.17 3.44
C GLY A 49 12.76 -11.48 3.48
N LYS A 50 12.88 -10.22 3.04
CA LYS A 50 14.15 -9.46 3.03
C LYS A 50 14.29 -8.63 4.29
N GLN A 51 15.50 -8.56 4.84
CA GLN A 51 15.85 -7.62 5.91
C GLN A 51 16.30 -6.29 5.29
N LEU A 52 15.58 -5.22 5.60
CA LEU A 52 15.79 -3.89 5.04
C LEU A 52 16.05 -2.88 6.16
N TYR A 53 16.80 -1.82 5.86
CA TYR A 53 16.91 -0.69 6.78
C TYR A 53 15.54 -0.04 6.97
N THR A 54 15.14 0.14 8.22
CA THR A 54 13.86 0.77 8.56
C THR A 54 13.72 2.16 7.93
N ALA A 55 14.80 2.93 7.86
CA ALA A 55 14.80 4.24 7.23
C ALA A 55 14.35 4.19 5.75
N LEU A 56 14.81 3.18 4.99
CA LEU A 56 14.39 2.97 3.61
C LEU A 56 12.91 2.58 3.52
N VAL A 57 12.44 1.74 4.43
CA VAL A 57 11.02 1.34 4.46
C VAL A 57 10.14 2.56 4.75
N LYS A 58 10.48 3.38 5.75
CA LYS A 58 9.76 4.62 6.07
C LYS A 58 9.75 5.59 4.90
N GLU A 59 10.89 5.80 4.24
CA GLU A 59 10.98 6.67 3.06
C GLU A 59 10.01 6.23 1.95
N ARG A 60 9.85 4.92 1.72
CA ARG A 60 8.89 4.42 0.73
C ARG A 60 7.44 4.60 1.17
N PHE A 61 7.14 4.34 2.45
CA PHE A 61 5.78 4.50 2.98
C PHE A 61 5.32 5.95 2.96
N LEU A 62 6.23 6.91 3.16
CA LEU A 62 5.93 8.34 3.05
C LEU A 62 5.63 8.80 1.61
N LYS A 63 6.03 8.01 0.59
CA LYS A 63 5.72 8.28 -0.83
C LYS A 63 4.39 7.70 -1.30
N LEU A 64 3.69 6.97 -0.44
CA LEU A 64 2.39 6.41 -0.79
C LEU A 64 1.36 7.53 -0.94
N ASP A 65 0.57 7.42 -1.99
CA ASP A 65 -0.55 8.30 -2.30
C ASP A 65 -1.81 7.47 -2.59
N SER A 66 -2.92 8.14 -2.87
CA SER A 66 -4.21 7.52 -3.19
C SER A 66 -4.10 6.43 -4.28
N SER A 67 -3.39 6.71 -5.37
CA SER A 67 -3.21 5.77 -6.50
C SER A 67 -2.47 4.49 -6.10
N HIS A 68 -1.51 4.60 -5.18
CA HIS A 68 -0.81 3.43 -4.64
C HIS A 68 -1.74 2.58 -3.77
N ILE A 69 -2.62 3.21 -2.98
CA ILE A 69 -3.58 2.47 -2.16
C ILE A 69 -4.60 1.77 -3.04
N GLU A 70 -5.15 2.43 -4.06
CA GLU A 70 -6.04 1.80 -5.05
C GLU A 70 -5.40 0.57 -5.70
N TYR A 71 -4.13 0.67 -6.10
CA TYR A 71 -3.36 -0.46 -6.64
C TYR A 71 -3.29 -1.65 -5.67
N VAL A 72 -3.04 -1.38 -4.38
CA VAL A 72 -3.00 -2.43 -3.35
C VAL A 72 -4.38 -3.07 -3.17
N LEU A 73 -5.44 -2.27 -3.15
CA LEU A 73 -6.81 -2.77 -3.05
C LEU A 73 -7.22 -3.63 -4.25
N ASP A 74 -6.85 -3.21 -5.46
CA ASP A 74 -7.05 -3.99 -6.69
C ASP A 74 -6.35 -5.35 -6.60
N CYS A 75 -5.09 -5.37 -6.14
CA CYS A 75 -4.35 -6.61 -5.96
C CYS A 75 -4.98 -7.54 -4.92
N LEU A 76 -5.55 -6.99 -3.83
CA LEU A 76 -6.30 -7.78 -2.84
C LEU A 76 -7.55 -8.41 -3.44
N ARG A 77 -8.33 -7.64 -4.22
CA ARG A 77 -9.55 -8.12 -4.87
C ARG A 77 -9.27 -9.18 -5.93
N GLU A 78 -8.20 -9.01 -6.70
CA GLU A 78 -7.80 -9.95 -7.75
C GLU A 78 -7.10 -11.19 -7.20
N SER A 79 -6.60 -11.15 -5.95
CA SER A 79 -5.97 -12.29 -5.31
C SER A 79 -6.98 -13.41 -5.07
N THR A 80 -6.83 -14.50 -5.82
CA THR A 80 -7.56 -15.76 -5.60
C THR A 80 -6.88 -16.68 -4.58
N ALA A 81 -5.72 -16.28 -4.06
CA ALA A 81 -4.93 -17.06 -3.12
C ALA A 81 -5.45 -16.92 -1.69
N ASP A 82 -5.41 -18.02 -0.94
CA ASP A 82 -5.64 -18.03 0.51
C ASP A 82 -4.48 -17.30 1.23
N ILE A 83 -4.67 -16.01 1.50
CA ILE A 83 -3.67 -15.16 2.15
C ILE A 83 -3.64 -15.48 3.65
N ARG A 84 -2.83 -16.46 4.04
CA ARG A 84 -2.67 -16.90 5.45
C ARG A 84 -2.10 -15.83 6.38
N ASN A 85 -1.39 -14.84 5.82
CA ASN A 85 -0.82 -13.72 6.58
C ASN A 85 -1.06 -12.40 5.85
N ILE A 86 -2.26 -11.84 6.02
CA ILE A 86 -2.71 -10.62 5.35
C ILE A 86 -1.80 -9.42 5.64
N LYS A 87 -1.34 -9.26 6.89
CA LYS A 87 -0.46 -8.15 7.28
C LYS A 87 0.89 -8.20 6.53
N ALA A 88 1.53 -9.36 6.46
CA ALA A 88 2.79 -9.48 5.73
C ALA A 88 2.63 -9.18 4.24
N TYR A 89 1.52 -9.64 3.65
CA TYR A 89 1.17 -9.35 2.26
C TYR A 89 0.96 -7.85 2.02
N LEU A 90 0.14 -7.17 2.85
CA LEU A 90 -0.11 -5.73 2.75
C LEU A 90 1.18 -4.93 2.88
N LEU A 91 2.03 -5.24 3.85
CA LEU A 91 3.31 -4.55 4.03
C LEU A 91 4.23 -4.69 2.81
N GLU A 92 4.25 -5.87 2.18
CA GLU A 92 5.02 -6.09 0.96
C GLU A 92 4.44 -5.32 -0.23
N MET A 93 3.12 -5.32 -0.41
CA MET A 93 2.44 -4.59 -1.47
C MET A 93 2.63 -3.07 -1.32
N LEU A 94 2.40 -2.53 -0.12
CA LEU A 94 2.61 -1.10 0.19
C LEU A 94 4.07 -0.69 -0.04
N PHE A 95 5.04 -1.49 0.39
CA PHE A 95 6.46 -1.20 0.17
C PHE A 95 6.86 -1.18 -1.32
N ASN A 96 6.21 -1.98 -2.15
CA ASN A 96 6.50 -2.12 -3.57
C ASN A 96 5.64 -1.20 -4.46
N ALA A 97 4.52 -0.67 -3.95
CA ALA A 97 3.56 0.09 -4.74
C ALA A 97 4.21 1.26 -5.50
N PRO A 98 5.08 2.11 -4.91
CA PRO A 98 5.73 3.20 -5.66
C PRO A 98 6.59 2.77 -6.84
N ALA A 99 7.08 1.52 -6.84
CA ALA A 99 7.90 0.99 -7.92
C ALA A 99 7.09 0.20 -8.97
N THR A 100 5.88 -0.25 -8.63
CA THR A 100 5.15 -1.25 -9.42
C THR A 100 3.78 -0.80 -9.91
N CYS A 101 3.12 0.14 -9.21
CA CYS A 101 1.79 0.67 -9.52
C CYS A 101 1.67 1.10 -10.99
N GLY A 102 2.60 1.92 -11.49
CA GLY A 102 2.56 2.39 -12.88
C GLY A 102 2.73 1.27 -13.92
N SER A 103 3.50 0.22 -13.61
CA SER A 103 3.65 -0.94 -14.49
C SER A 103 2.39 -1.80 -14.49
N TYR A 104 1.74 -1.96 -13.34
CA TYR A 104 0.49 -2.68 -13.19
C TYR A 104 -0.63 -2.05 -14.05
N TYR A 105 -0.88 -0.74 -13.89
CA TYR A 105 -1.96 -0.11 -14.66
C TYR A 105 -1.69 -0.08 -16.17
N ARG A 106 -0.43 0.05 -16.61
CA ARG A 106 -0.09 -0.11 -18.04
C ARG A 106 -0.42 -1.51 -18.56
N ALA A 107 -0.13 -2.54 -17.77
CA ALA A 107 -0.43 -3.93 -18.16
C ALA A 107 -1.96 -4.17 -18.21
N LYS A 108 -2.71 -3.66 -17.23
CA LYS A 108 -4.17 -3.78 -17.15
C LYS A 108 -4.86 -3.14 -18.35
N VAL A 109 -4.49 -1.90 -18.69
CA VAL A 109 -5.02 -1.20 -19.88
C VAL A 109 -4.75 -1.97 -21.17
N ASN A 110 -3.54 -2.49 -21.36
CA ASN A 110 -3.21 -3.26 -22.56
C ASN A 110 -4.01 -4.57 -22.68
N HIS A 111 -4.37 -5.19 -21.55
CA HIS A 111 -5.19 -6.39 -21.53
C HIS A 111 -6.62 -6.08 -21.98
N ASP A 112 -7.23 -5.02 -21.42
CA ASP A 112 -8.60 -4.62 -21.76
C ASP A 112 -8.75 -4.26 -23.26
N PHE A 113 -7.73 -3.65 -23.87
CA PHE A 113 -7.69 -3.37 -25.30
C PHE A 113 -7.63 -4.63 -26.18
N HIS A 114 -7.00 -5.70 -25.71
CA HIS A 114 -6.90 -6.97 -26.45
C HIS A 114 -8.14 -7.86 -26.25
N ASP A 115 -8.79 -7.83 -25.09
CA ASP A 115 -10.02 -8.61 -24.83
C ASP A 115 -11.27 -8.00 -25.50
N SER A 116 -11.19 -6.73 -25.93
CA SER A 116 -12.29 -6.00 -26.57
C SER A 116 -12.27 -6.02 -28.11
N GLY A 117 -11.35 -6.77 -28.74
CA GLY A 117 -11.19 -6.89 -30.20
C GLY A 117 -11.43 -8.30 -30.72
#